data_AF-S7U379-F1
#
_entry.id   AF-S7U379-F1
#
_cell.length_a   1.000
_cell.length_b   1.000
_cell.length_c   1.000
_cell.angle_alpha   90.00
_cell.angle_beta   90.00
_cell.angle_gamma   90.00
#
_symmetry.space_group_name_H-M   'P 1'
#
loop_
_entity.id
_entity.type
_entity.pdbx_description
1 polymer ?
#
loop_
_entity_poly.entity_id
_entity_poly.type
_entity_poly.pdbx_seq_one_letter_code
_entity_poly.pdbx_strand_id
1 'polypeptide(L)'
;MLALKAALFWVLMLTLAVSNGMVRQVLTARFLGADAARQVHSVLLAVLLFFLARAFVRRSGPSDLGGRLALGLCWAVATVATEIVLGRMLGMPWDQLMADWNILSGRLWPLVPLALVLGPLFGGAGLAPARPARGRRSGAKSGAKSGSARGRGGKGGGGKGGGRRSGAKARGGEE
;
A
#
# COMPACT_ATOMS: atom_id res chain seq x y z
N MET A 1 -4.47 -12.38 5.96
CA MET A 1 -3.10 -12.41 5.41
C MET A 1 -2.37 -11.06 5.48
N LEU A 2 -3.00 -9.94 5.11
CA LEU A 2 -2.34 -8.62 5.15
C LEU A 2 -1.92 -8.19 6.56
N ALA A 3 -2.82 -8.30 7.56
CA ALA A 3 -2.52 -7.90 8.93
C ALA A 3 -1.31 -8.64 9.52
N LEU A 4 -1.20 -9.96 9.30
CA LEU A 4 -0.02 -10.74 9.73
C LEU A 4 1.27 -10.27 9.05
N LYS A 5 1.23 -10.02 7.73
CA LYS A 5 2.39 -9.46 7.00
C LYS A 5 2.77 -8.08 7.55
N ALA A 6 1.79 -7.24 7.85
CA ALA A 6 2.01 -5.92 8.42
C ALA A 6 2.60 -5.98 9.82
N ALA A 7 2.14 -6.91 10.66
CA ALA A 7 2.67 -7.13 12.00
C ALA A 7 4.11 -7.65 11.95
N LEU A 8 4.39 -8.66 11.13
CA LEU A 8 5.76 -9.18 10.94
C LEU A 8 6.71 -8.12 10.40
N PHE A 9 6.25 -7.30 9.46
CA PHE A 9 7.03 -6.20 8.92
C PHE A 9 7.28 -5.11 9.98
N TRP A 10 6.29 -4.82 10.82
CA TRP A 10 6.46 -3.91 11.94
C TRP A 10 7.47 -4.42 12.96
N VAL A 11 7.46 -5.72 13.30
CA VAL A 11 8.47 -6.34 14.17
C VAL A 11 9.87 -6.17 13.58
N LEU A 12 10.05 -6.38 12.27
CA LEU A 12 11.32 -6.13 11.59
C LEU A 12 11.76 -4.66 11.73
N MET A 13 10.84 -3.72 11.52
CA MET A 13 11.11 -2.28 11.68
C MET A 13 11.47 -1.92 13.14
N LEU A 14 10.83 -2.56 14.11
CA LEU A 14 11.13 -2.41 15.53
C LEU A 14 12.54 -2.93 15.84
N THR A 15 12.93 -4.10 15.35
CA THR A 15 14.29 -4.64 15.52
C THR A 15 15.34 -3.69 14.94
N LEU A 16 15.07 -3.10 13.77
CA LEU A 16 15.94 -2.09 13.17
C LEU A 16 16.03 -0.83 14.03
N ALA A 17 14.91 -0.36 14.61
CA ALA A 17 14.89 0.80 15.48
C ALA A 17 15.71 0.59 16.76
N VAL A 18 15.56 -0.58 17.41
CA VAL A 18 16.35 -0.96 18.60
C VAL A 18 17.84 -1.05 18.26
N SER A 19 18.17 -1.71 17.14
CA SER A 19 19.55 -1.83 16.67
C SER A 19 20.17 -0.46 16.38
N ASN A 20 19.41 0.45 15.76
CA ASN A 20 19.84 1.83 15.51
C ASN A 20 20.13 2.58 16.81
N GLY A 21 19.28 2.42 17.83
CA GLY A 21 19.50 2.97 19.16
C GLY A 21 20.79 2.46 19.82
N MET A 22 21.07 1.16 19.67
CA MET A 22 22.28 0.52 20.19
C MET A 22 23.55 1.04 19.48
N VAL A 23 23.55 1.04 18.14
CA VAL A 23 24.68 1.54 17.33
C VAL A 23 25.01 2.99 17.69
N ARG A 24 23.98 3.83 17.86
CA ARG A 24 24.15 5.22 18.30
C ARG A 24 24.90 5.30 19.62
N GLN A 25 24.51 4.51 20.62
CA GLN A 25 25.09 4.57 21.97
C GLN A 25 26.51 3.99 22.04
N VAL A 26 26.73 2.84 21.40
CA VAL A 26 28.01 2.10 21.51
C VAL A 26 29.07 2.66 20.58
N LEU A 27 28.69 3.03 19.35
CA LEU A 27 29.66 3.36 18.30
C LEU A 27 29.69 4.85 17.98
N THR A 28 28.54 5.50 17.82
CA THR A 28 28.50 6.86 17.26
C THR A 28 28.68 7.96 18.30
N ALA A 29 28.11 7.78 19.50
CA ALA A 29 28.16 8.78 20.56
C ALA A 29 29.60 9.12 21.00
N ARG A 30 30.52 8.15 20.94
CA ARG A 30 31.95 8.37 21.25
C ARG A 30 32.67 9.25 20.22
N PHE A 31 32.16 9.36 18.99
CA PHE A 31 32.82 10.12 17.91
C PHE A 31 32.17 11.47 17.66
N LEU A 32 30.83 11.52 17.65
CA LEU A 32 30.06 12.72 17.27
C LEU A 32 29.54 13.52 18.47
N GLY A 33 29.67 12.98 19.69
CA GLY A 33 28.96 13.50 20.86
C GLY A 33 27.49 13.06 20.89
N ALA A 34 26.87 13.15 22.06
CA ALA A 34 25.56 12.56 22.33
C ALA A 34 24.43 13.17 21.48
N ASP A 35 24.45 14.49 21.28
CA ASP A 35 23.35 15.21 20.62
C ASP A 35 23.40 15.06 19.09
N ALA A 36 24.57 15.24 18.48
CA ALA A 36 24.72 15.04 17.04
C ALA A 36 24.49 13.58 16.64
N ALA A 37 25.00 12.61 17.42
CA ALA A 37 24.73 11.20 17.19
C ALA A 37 23.21 10.89 17.27
N ARG A 38 22.49 11.53 18.19
CA ARG A 38 21.04 11.38 18.32
C ARG A 38 20.31 11.92 17.09
N GLN A 39 20.62 13.14 16.66
CA GLN A 39 19.96 13.74 15.49
C GLN A 39 20.20 12.92 14.22
N VAL A 40 21.45 12.56 13.93
CA VAL A 40 21.83 11.78 12.75
C VAL A 40 21.11 10.43 12.73
N HIS A 41 21.11 9.70 13.84
CA HIS A 41 20.45 8.40 13.92
C HIS A 41 18.92 8.49 13.91
N SER A 42 18.32 9.55 14.43
CA SER A 42 16.88 9.78 14.34
C SER A 42 16.46 10.05 12.89
N VAL A 43 17.19 10.92 12.17
CA VAL A 43 16.90 11.21 10.76
C VAL A 43 17.12 9.98 9.89
N LEU A 44 18.25 9.27 10.08
CA LEU A 44 18.56 8.05 9.34
C LEU A 44 17.46 6.99 9.54
N LEU A 45 17.03 6.78 10.78
CA LEU A 45 15.96 5.83 11.09
C LEU A 45 14.64 6.27 10.46
N ALA A 46 14.25 7.54 10.58
CA ALA A 46 13.02 8.05 9.97
C ALA A 46 13.01 7.84 8.45
N VAL A 47 14.10 8.17 7.76
CA VAL A 47 14.24 7.96 6.31
C VAL A 47 14.15 6.47 5.95
N LEU A 48 14.85 5.62 6.69
CA LEU A 48 14.82 4.17 6.49
C LEU A 48 13.40 3.61 6.65
N LEU A 49 12.72 3.95 7.76
CA LEU A 49 11.37 3.47 8.04
C LEU A 49 10.35 4.00 7.02
N PHE A 50 10.50 5.25 6.56
CA PHE A 50 9.69 5.81 5.49
C PHE A 50 9.77 4.95 4.22
N PHE A 51 10.98 4.65 3.75
CA PHE A 51 11.16 3.87 2.53
C PHE A 51 10.69 2.43 2.67
N LEU A 52 10.92 1.81 3.83
CA LEU A 52 10.43 0.46 4.14
C LEU A 52 8.90 0.41 4.15
N ALA A 53 8.24 1.31 4.87
CA ALA A 53 6.79 1.39 4.92
C ALA A 53 6.19 1.66 3.52
N ARG A 54 6.80 2.57 2.76
CA ARG A 54 6.42 2.85 1.37
C ARG A 54 6.58 1.61 0.48
N ALA A 55 7.66 0.85 0.64
CA ALA A 55 7.92 -0.36 -0.13
C ALA A 55 6.95 -1.49 0.20
N PHE A 56 6.59 -1.64 1.49
CA PHE A 56 5.57 -2.59 1.92
C PHE A 56 4.22 -2.29 1.26
N VAL A 57 3.78 -1.03 1.31
CA VAL A 57 2.50 -0.65 0.72
C VAL A 57 2.49 -0.87 -0.80
N ARG A 58 3.56 -0.53 -1.51
CA ARG A 58 3.67 -0.79 -2.96
C ARG A 58 3.56 -2.28 -3.33
N ARG A 59 4.02 -3.18 -2.46
CA ARG A 59 4.07 -4.62 -2.76
C ARG A 59 2.88 -5.40 -2.24
N SER A 60 2.32 -4.99 -1.11
CA SER A 60 1.36 -5.82 -0.38
C SER A 60 0.31 -5.02 0.39
N GLY A 61 0.41 -3.69 0.45
CA GLY A 61 -0.50 -2.88 1.26
C GLY A 61 -1.85 -2.60 0.60
N PRO A 62 -2.74 -1.91 1.34
CA PRO A 62 -4.04 -1.49 0.84
C PRO A 62 -3.91 -0.56 -0.38
N SER A 63 -4.83 -0.68 -1.32
CA SER A 63 -4.87 0.18 -2.52
C SER A 63 -5.56 1.51 -2.23
N ASP A 64 -6.53 1.53 -1.31
CA ASP A 64 -7.27 2.72 -0.92
C ASP A 64 -6.47 3.60 0.05
N LEU A 65 -6.84 4.89 0.11
CA LEU A 65 -6.15 5.86 0.97
C LEU A 65 -6.42 5.61 2.45
N GLY A 66 -7.64 5.21 2.81
CA GLY A 66 -8.06 4.96 4.18
C GLY A 66 -7.29 3.81 4.82
N GLY A 67 -7.14 2.69 4.12
CA GLY A 67 -6.37 1.53 4.56
C GLY A 67 -4.89 1.85 4.71
N ARG A 68 -4.30 2.65 3.80
CA ARG A 68 -2.90 3.11 3.92
C ARG A 68 -2.68 3.99 5.14
N LEU A 69 -3.60 4.92 5.40
CA LEU A 69 -3.59 5.76 6.59
C LEU A 69 -3.74 4.93 7.87
N ALA A 70 -4.73 4.05 7.93
CA ALA A 70 -4.98 3.19 9.07
C ALA A 70 -3.77 2.29 9.38
N LEU A 71 -3.12 1.74 8.35
CA LEU A 71 -1.90 0.95 8.50
C LEU A 71 -0.75 1.77 9.09
N GLY A 72 -0.49 2.97 8.53
CA GLY A 72 0.57 3.85 9.02
C GLY A 72 0.33 4.33 10.45
N LEU A 73 -0.91 4.70 10.78
CA LEU A 73 -1.31 5.07 12.13
C LEU A 73 -1.17 3.90 13.11
N CYS A 74 -1.58 2.70 12.71
CA CYS A 74 -1.43 1.50 13.53
C CYS A 74 0.05 1.24 13.86
N TRP A 75 0.93 1.34 12.86
CA TRP A 75 2.38 1.21 13.09
C TRP A 75 2.93 2.32 13.97
N ALA A 76 2.55 3.59 13.75
CA ALA A 76 3.01 4.71 14.56
C ALA A 76 2.58 4.57 16.03
N VAL A 77 1.31 4.23 16.28
CA VAL A 77 0.79 3.98 17.64
C VAL A 77 1.50 2.81 18.28
N ALA A 78 1.67 1.69 17.57
CA ALA A 78 2.39 0.53 18.08
C ALA A 78 3.84 0.86 18.45
N THR A 79 4.52 1.67 17.62
CA THR A 79 5.90 2.12 17.88
C THR A 79 5.98 3.03 19.10
N VAL A 80 5.10 4.03 19.23
CA VAL A 80 5.03 4.91 20.41
C VAL A 80 4.72 4.10 21.67
N ALA A 81 3.73 3.21 21.61
CA ALA A 81 3.37 2.35 22.74
C ALA A 81 4.53 1.44 23.15
N THR A 82 5.23 0.84 22.18
CA THR A 82 6.39 -0.02 22.46
C THR A 82 7.53 0.77 23.08
N GLU A 83 7.79 2.00 22.61
CA GLU A 83 8.81 2.85 23.24
C GLU A 83 8.46 3.16 24.69
N ILE A 84 7.21 3.56 24.96
CA ILE A 84 6.78 3.85 26.33
C ILE A 84 6.92 2.60 27.20
N VAL A 85 6.42 1.45 26.74
CA VAL A 85 6.52 0.19 27.48
C VAL A 85 7.98 -0.20 27.74
N LEU A 86 8.84 -0.18 26.71
CA LEU A 86 10.26 -0.52 26.85
C LEU A 86 10.99 0.49 27.76
N GLY A 87 10.76 1.78 27.59
CA GLY A 87 11.35 2.82 28.43
C GLY A 87 10.94 2.67 29.90
N ARG A 88 9.65 2.38 30.16
CA ARG A 88 9.15 2.15 31.51
C ARG A 88 9.69 0.85 32.11
N MET A 89 9.81 -0.24 31.34
CA MET A 89 10.44 -1.49 31.77
C MET A 89 11.92 -1.32 32.11
N LEU A 90 12.62 -0.44 31.39
CA LEU A 90 14.02 -0.08 31.64
C LEU A 90 14.18 0.97 32.77
N GLY A 91 13.09 1.36 33.44
CA GLY A 91 13.12 2.29 34.58
C GLY A 91 13.21 3.77 34.21
N MET A 92 13.03 4.15 32.93
CA MET A 92 13.09 5.56 32.51
C MET A 92 11.89 6.35 33.05
N PRO A 93 12.10 7.51 33.69
CA PRO A 93 11.01 8.37 34.15
C PRO A 93 10.27 9.00 32.97
N TRP A 94 9.03 9.45 33.22
CA TRP A 94 8.20 10.11 32.21
C TRP A 94 8.86 11.34 31.59
N ASP A 95 9.57 12.12 32.40
CA ASP A 95 10.28 13.31 31.92
C ASP A 95 11.34 12.95 30.88
N GLN A 96 12.01 11.82 31.03
CA GLN A 96 13.01 11.35 30.08
C GLN A 96 12.37 10.84 28.78
N LEU A 97 11.25 10.13 28.89
CA LEU A 97 10.44 9.68 27.73
C LEU A 97 9.90 10.89 26.95
N MET A 98 9.38 11.90 27.64
CA MET A 98 8.82 13.11 27.04
C MET A 98 9.89 14.06 26.52
N ALA A 99 11.11 14.03 27.08
CA ALA A 99 12.21 14.84 26.59
C ALA A 99 12.46 14.58 25.10
N ASP A 100 12.43 13.32 24.64
CA ASP A 100 12.66 12.95 23.24
C ASP A 100 11.61 13.51 22.25
N TRP A 101 10.48 14.04 22.75
CA TRP A 101 9.47 14.73 21.93
C TRP A 101 9.72 16.23 21.73
N ASN A 102 10.67 16.82 22.46
CA ASN A 102 10.96 18.24 22.36
C ASN A 102 11.84 18.56 21.14
N ILE A 103 11.18 18.82 20.00
CA ILE A 103 11.84 19.20 18.75
C ILE A 103 12.66 20.49 18.91
N LEU A 104 12.22 21.43 19.77
CA LEU A 104 12.94 22.67 20.04
C LEU A 104 14.28 22.43 20.74
N SER A 105 14.40 21.34 21.48
CA SER A 105 15.67 20.87 22.06
C SER A 105 16.51 20.03 21.10
N GLY A 106 16.17 20.02 19.80
CA GLY A 106 16.87 19.23 18.79
C GLY A 106 16.60 17.73 18.87
N ARG A 107 15.53 17.31 19.56
CA ARG A 107 15.15 15.91 19.69
C ARG A 107 14.18 15.54 18.58
N LEU A 108 14.71 14.80 17.62
CA LEU A 108 14.09 14.50 16.33
C LEU A 108 13.29 13.19 16.36
N TRP A 109 12.95 12.68 17.53
CA TRP A 109 12.22 11.42 17.66
C TRP A 109 10.84 11.44 16.98
N PRO A 110 10.02 12.52 17.05
CA PRO A 110 8.71 12.56 16.42
C PRO A 110 8.72 12.34 14.90
N LEU A 111 9.87 12.50 14.24
CA LEU A 111 10.03 12.17 12.82
C LEU A 111 9.87 10.67 12.53
N VAL A 112 10.17 9.80 13.49
CA VAL A 112 10.07 8.34 13.33
C VAL A 112 8.61 7.88 13.18
N PRO A 113 7.68 8.16 14.11
CA PRO A 113 6.27 7.83 13.91
C PRO A 113 5.66 8.59 12.73
N LEU A 114 6.08 9.83 12.48
CA LEU A 114 5.63 10.58 11.30
C LEU A 114 6.02 9.86 10.00
N ALA A 115 7.26 9.38 9.89
CA ALA A 115 7.72 8.60 8.74
C ALA A 115 6.92 7.32 8.52
N LEU A 116 6.46 6.65 9.59
CA LEU A 116 5.60 5.48 9.52
C LEU A 116 4.20 5.77 8.98
N VAL A 117 3.68 6.99 9.18
CA VAL A 117 2.40 7.43 8.60
C VAL A 117 2.59 7.91 7.16
N LEU A 118 3.65 8.66 6.89
CA LEU A 118 3.92 9.22 5.57
C LEU A 118 4.32 8.13 4.55
N GLY A 119 5.11 7.13 4.95
CA GLY A 119 5.55 6.06 4.04
C GLY A 119 4.39 5.36 3.31
N PRO A 120 3.37 4.86 4.03
CA PRO A 120 2.17 4.27 3.45
C PRO A 120 1.36 5.23 2.57
N LEU A 121 1.22 6.49 2.99
CA LEU A 121 0.51 7.53 2.26
C LEU A 121 1.09 7.74 0.87
N PHE A 122 2.40 7.98 0.79
CA PHE A 122 3.09 8.17 -0.48
C PHE A 122 3.22 6.86 -1.29
N GLY A 123 3.09 5.70 -0.64
CA GLY A 123 3.30 4.38 -1.25
C GLY A 123 2.24 3.95 -2.25
N GLY A 124 0.98 4.36 -2.10
CA GLY A 124 -0.02 4.11 -3.15
C GLY A 124 0.06 5.21 -4.20
N ALA A 125 0.01 4.81 -5.47
CA ALA A 125 0.16 5.67 -6.64
C ALA A 125 -0.43 7.05 -6.39
N GLY A 126 0.44 8.04 -6.11
CA GLY A 126 0.02 9.43 -6.08
C GLY A 126 -0.62 9.68 -7.43
N LEU A 127 -1.89 10.08 -7.44
CA LEU A 127 -2.59 10.68 -8.58
C LEU A 127 -2.05 10.18 -9.92
N ALA A 128 -2.14 8.88 -10.19
CA ALA A 128 -1.86 8.43 -11.55
C ALA A 128 -2.88 9.19 -12.41
N PRO A 129 -2.46 10.08 -13.34
CA PRO A 129 -3.42 10.78 -14.18
C PRO A 129 -4.26 9.69 -14.82
N ALA A 130 -5.59 9.83 -14.68
CA ALA A 130 -6.56 8.92 -15.25
C ALA A 130 -6.09 8.62 -16.67
N ARG A 131 -5.61 7.39 -16.92
CA ARG A 131 -5.15 7.01 -18.26
C ARG A 131 -6.34 7.32 -19.17
N PRO A 132 -6.24 8.26 -20.12
CA PRO A 132 -7.37 8.54 -20.98
C PRO A 132 -7.69 7.23 -21.69
N ALA A 133 -8.96 6.83 -21.60
CA ALA A 133 -9.47 5.64 -22.23
C ALA A 133 -8.91 5.59 -23.66
N ARG A 134 -8.13 4.55 -23.96
CA ARG A 134 -7.55 4.34 -25.28
C ARG A 134 -8.70 4.30 -26.26
N GLY A 135 -8.95 5.44 -26.91
CA GLY A 135 -9.97 5.60 -27.92
C GLY A 135 -9.75 4.51 -28.95
N ARG A 136 -10.77 3.67 -29.10
CA ARG A 136 -10.84 2.62 -30.11
C ARG A 136 -10.91 3.32 -31.46
N ARG A 137 -9.74 3.72 -32.00
CA ARG A 137 -9.64 4.41 -33.28
C ARG A 137 -9.83 3.39 -34.40
N SER A 138 -10.94 3.58 -35.11
CA SER A 138 -11.12 3.39 -36.55
C SER A 138 -10.77 2.03 -37.15
N GLY A 139 -11.82 1.25 -37.42
CA GLY A 139 -11.85 0.27 -38.50
C GLY A 139 -12.62 0.80 -39.71
N ALA A 140 -12.36 2.03 -40.16
CA ALA A 140 -12.82 2.48 -41.47
C ALA A 140 -11.82 1.99 -42.53
N LYS A 141 -11.96 0.75 -42.98
CA LYS A 141 -11.32 0.30 -44.23
C LYS A 141 -12.22 0.68 -45.39
N SER A 142 -11.82 1.76 -46.05
CA SER A 142 -12.04 2.03 -47.46
C SER A 142 -11.64 0.81 -48.29
N GLY A 143 -12.49 0.42 -49.25
CA GLY A 143 -12.27 -0.64 -50.21
C GLY A 143 -13.16 -0.39 -51.42
N ALA A 144 -12.81 0.62 -52.22
CA ALA A 144 -13.46 0.89 -53.49
C ALA A 144 -12.83 0.06 -54.62
N LYS A 145 -13.71 -0.53 -55.44
CA LYS A 145 -13.56 -0.95 -56.85
C LYS A 145 -12.81 -2.25 -57.21
N SER A 146 -13.59 -3.24 -57.62
CA SER A 146 -13.58 -3.90 -58.95
C SER A 146 -14.76 -4.90 -58.94
N GLY A 147 -15.82 -4.81 -59.75
CA GLY A 147 -15.83 -4.79 -61.21
C GLY A 147 -16.15 -6.20 -61.75
N SER A 148 -17.41 -6.64 -61.74
CA SER A 148 -17.93 -7.64 -62.69
C SER A 148 -19.45 -7.77 -62.60
N ALA A 149 -20.13 -7.49 -63.72
CA ALA A 149 -21.55 -7.66 -63.92
C ALA A 149 -21.81 -8.87 -64.84
N ARG A 150 -22.62 -9.83 -64.38
CA ARG A 150 -23.41 -10.87 -65.10
C ARG A 150 -23.77 -11.92 -64.06
N GLY A 151 -24.97 -12.49 -63.92
CA GLY A 151 -26.23 -12.50 -64.64
C GLY A 151 -27.18 -13.36 -63.79
N ARG A 152 -28.39 -12.88 -63.51
CA ARG A 152 -29.66 -13.44 -64.01
C ARG A 152 -30.04 -14.84 -63.48
N GLY A 153 -31.06 -14.85 -62.62
CA GLY A 153 -32.19 -15.79 -62.68
C GLY A 153 -32.17 -16.99 -61.74
N GLY A 154 -33.26 -17.18 -60.98
CA GLY A 154 -33.59 -18.48 -60.38
C GLY A 154 -34.45 -18.44 -59.12
N LYS A 155 -35.78 -18.46 -59.31
CA LYS A 155 -36.81 -18.73 -58.27
C LYS A 155 -36.70 -20.16 -57.71
N GLY A 156 -37.21 -20.37 -56.49
CA GLY A 156 -37.74 -21.65 -56.00
C GLY A 156 -37.60 -21.79 -54.49
N GLY A 157 -38.68 -21.59 -53.72
CA GLY A 157 -39.44 -22.68 -53.06
C GLY A 157 -38.97 -22.80 -51.59
N GLY A 158 -39.78 -22.54 -50.56
CA GLY A 158 -41.03 -23.21 -50.23
C GLY A 158 -40.73 -24.31 -49.19
N GLY A 159 -41.07 -24.08 -47.91
CA GLY A 159 -40.88 -25.10 -46.87
C GLY A 159 -41.27 -24.64 -45.46
N LYS A 160 -42.55 -24.85 -45.10
CA LYS A 160 -43.10 -24.75 -43.73
C LYS A 160 -42.76 -26.01 -42.92
N GLY A 161 -42.61 -25.84 -41.61
CA GLY A 161 -42.80 -26.86 -40.56
C GLY A 161 -42.30 -26.29 -39.23
N GLY A 162 -43.00 -26.27 -38.09
CA GLY A 162 -44.21 -26.97 -37.67
C GLY A 162 -43.91 -27.82 -36.42
N GLY A 163 -44.47 -27.46 -35.25
CA GLY A 163 -44.52 -28.27 -34.00
C GLY A 163 -43.63 -27.71 -32.87
N ARG A 164 -44.10 -27.08 -31.78
CA ARG A 164 -45.02 -27.44 -30.65
C ARG A 164 -44.52 -28.53 -29.68
N ARG A 165 -44.66 -28.19 -28.38
CA ARG A 165 -44.77 -29.03 -27.15
C ARG A 165 -43.43 -29.64 -26.66
N SER A 166 -43.14 -29.86 -25.37
CA SER A 166 -43.80 -29.80 -24.05
C SER A 166 -42.62 -29.93 -23.03
N GLY A 167 -42.52 -29.21 -21.90
CA GLY A 167 -43.22 -29.46 -20.63
C GLY A 167 -42.42 -30.38 -19.68
N ALA A 168 -42.10 -29.86 -18.47
CA ALA A 168 -41.81 -30.52 -17.16
C ALA A 168 -40.84 -29.58 -16.39
N LYS A 169 -41.09 -28.98 -15.21
CA LYS A 169 -41.90 -29.20 -14.00
C LYS A 169 -41.52 -30.44 -13.17
N ALA A 170 -40.62 -30.24 -12.21
CA ALA A 170 -40.50 -30.85 -10.87
C ALA A 170 -39.57 -29.89 -10.09
N ARG A 171 -39.85 -29.24 -8.96
CA ARG A 171 -40.55 -29.54 -7.69
C ARG A 171 -39.99 -30.73 -6.92
N GLY A 172 -39.49 -30.42 -5.72
CA GLY A 172 -38.95 -31.27 -4.66
C GLY A 172 -37.78 -30.51 -4.04
N GLY A 173 -37.79 -29.98 -2.81
CA GLY A 173 -38.52 -30.37 -1.61
C GLY A 173 -37.49 -30.83 -0.58
N GLU A 174 -37.61 -30.29 0.65
CA GLU A 174 -37.07 -30.84 1.91
C GLU A 174 -35.56 -30.64 2.13
N GLU A 175 -35.03 -30.22 3.28
CA GLU A 175 -35.51 -29.68 4.57
C GLU A 175 -34.33 -28.88 5.17
#